data_AF-A0A939I274-F1
#
_entry.id   AF-A0A939I274-F1
#
_cell.length_a   1.000
_cell.length_b   1.000
_cell.length_c   1.000
_cell.angle_alpha   90.00
_cell.angle_beta   90.00
_cell.angle_gamma   90.00
#
_symmetry.space_group_name_H-M   'P 1'
#
loop_
_entity.id
_entity.type
_entity.pdbx_description
1 polymer ?
#
loop_
_entity_poly.entity_id
_entity_poly.type
_entity_poly.pdbx_seq_one_letter_code
_entity_poly.pdbx_strand_id
1 'polypeptide(L)'
;MAIKLVTPVCNRLPVPCKLPRSGGGPERAADLVARYGGEEFALIGPCTDPTGAIHVAQVIRSQVRNCAIAHRSSPVSQYVTLSLGVATIKPTSDTEPPMLIAAADRALYQAKASGRDRLFFNDSLIANCKL
;
A
#
# COMPACT_ATOMS: atom_id res chain seq x y z
N MET A 1 -13.97 2.62 -3.55
CA MET A 1 -12.67 3.21 -3.16
C MET A 1 -11.56 2.18 -3.28
N ALA A 2 -10.42 2.62 -3.80
CA ALA A 2 -9.24 1.80 -4.05
C ALA A 2 -7.99 2.46 -3.48
N ILE A 3 -7.13 1.68 -2.81
CA ILE A 3 -5.86 2.17 -2.28
C ILE A 3 -4.73 1.30 -2.81
N LYS A 4 -3.71 1.95 -3.37
CA LYS A 4 -2.45 1.34 -3.82
C LYS A 4 -1.40 1.65 -2.76
N LEU A 5 -0.89 0.65 -2.08
CA LEU A 5 0.16 0.81 -1.07
C LEU A 5 1.49 0.34 -1.64
N VAL A 6 2.45 1.24 -1.65
CA VAL A 6 3.69 1.13 -2.41
C VAL A 6 4.86 1.48 -1.50
N THR A 7 5.74 0.52 -1.22
CA THR A 7 6.91 0.80 -0.37
C THR A 7 8.19 0.19 -0.96
N PRO A 8 9.29 0.95 -1.12
CA PRO A 8 10.59 0.36 -1.35
C PRO A 8 11.11 -0.28 -0.06
N VAL A 9 11.69 -1.47 -0.16
CA VAL A 9 12.40 -2.16 0.92
C VAL A 9 13.82 -1.60 0.99
N CYS A 10 14.22 -1.08 2.15
CA CYS A 10 15.59 -0.62 2.39
C CYS A 10 16.58 -1.80 2.34
N ASN A 11 17.68 -1.69 1.60
CA ASN A 11 18.77 -2.68 1.59
C ASN A 11 19.78 -2.50 2.74
N ARG A 12 19.42 -1.79 3.82
CA ARG A 12 20.39 -1.28 4.80
C ARG A 12 20.12 -1.84 6.21
N LEU A 13 20.77 -2.96 6.53
CA LEU A 13 21.03 -3.56 7.87
C LEU A 13 19.80 -3.82 8.79
N PRO A 14 19.87 -4.76 9.75
CA PRO A 14 18.73 -5.17 10.57
C PRO A 14 18.48 -4.13 11.66
N VAL A 15 17.83 -3.02 11.32
CA VAL A 15 17.30 -2.08 12.31
C VAL A 15 15.78 -2.10 12.28
N PRO A 16 15.10 -2.38 13.41
CA PRO A 16 13.65 -2.30 13.47
C PRO A 16 13.23 -0.85 13.22
N CYS A 17 12.45 -0.63 12.17
CA CYS A 17 11.83 0.64 11.85
C CYS A 17 10.95 1.09 13.04
N LYS A 18 11.48 1.96 13.90
CA LYS A 18 10.69 2.66 14.90
C LYS A 18 10.07 3.88 14.22
N LEU A 19 8.74 3.87 14.10
CA LEU A 19 7.89 4.99 13.67
C LEU A 19 8.33 6.30 14.34
N PRO A 20 8.53 7.40 13.61
CA PRO A 20 9.00 8.64 14.21
C PRO A 20 7.86 9.40 14.88
N ARG A 21 8.08 9.78 16.15
CA ARG A 21 7.41 10.89 16.81
C ARG A 21 7.91 12.20 16.20
N SER A 22 6.98 13.15 16.03
CA SER A 22 7.13 14.49 15.48
C SER A 22 8.34 15.28 16.02
N GLY A 23 9.24 15.74 15.15
CA GLY A 23 10.34 16.66 15.48
C GLY A 23 11.34 16.86 14.34
N GLY A 24 11.52 18.13 13.91
CA GLY A 24 12.22 18.55 12.70
C GLY A 24 13.73 18.24 12.64
N GLY A 25 14.16 17.80 11.46
CA GLY A 25 15.52 17.46 11.01
C GLY A 25 15.45 16.89 9.59
N PRO A 26 16.55 16.84 8.81
CA PRO A 26 16.53 16.72 7.35
C PRO A 26 15.63 15.56 6.91
N GLU A 27 14.65 15.88 6.05
CA GLU A 27 13.45 15.11 5.74
C GLU A 27 13.68 13.59 5.75
N ARG A 28 13.38 12.97 6.89
CA ARG A 28 13.09 11.54 6.90
C ARG A 28 11.83 11.39 6.06
N ALA A 29 11.93 10.65 4.96
CA ALA A 29 10.79 10.37 4.09
C ALA A 29 9.59 10.00 4.97
N ALA A 30 8.51 10.77 4.83
CA ALA A 30 7.25 10.52 5.50
C ALA A 30 6.37 9.66 4.58
N ASP A 31 5.38 8.99 5.14
CA ASP A 31 4.34 8.33 4.35
C ASP A 31 3.61 9.39 3.51
N LEU A 32 3.72 9.28 2.19
CA LEU A 32 3.06 10.16 1.24
C LEU A 32 1.71 9.56 0.86
N VAL A 33 0.63 10.28 1.14
CA VAL A 33 -0.72 9.90 0.68
C VAL A 33 -1.11 10.85 -0.45
N ALA A 34 -1.41 10.30 -1.62
CA ALA A 34 -1.83 11.04 -2.80
C ALA A 34 -3.14 10.50 -3.36
N ARG A 35 -4.00 11.39 -3.88
CA ARG A 35 -5.16 10.97 -4.67
C ARG A 35 -4.71 10.84 -6.11
N TYR A 36 -4.67 9.61 -6.62
CA TYR A 36 -4.16 9.31 -7.96
C TYR A 36 -5.17 9.66 -9.07
N GLY A 37 -6.47 9.52 -8.77
CA GLY A 37 -7.54 9.90 -9.68
C GLY A 37 -8.88 9.31 -9.25
N GLY A 38 -9.99 10.00 -9.52
CA GLY A 38 -11.34 9.52 -9.19
C GLY A 38 -11.49 9.08 -7.73
N GLU A 39 -11.58 7.76 -7.52
CA GLU A 39 -11.71 7.08 -6.22
C GLU A 39 -10.46 6.28 -5.80
N GLU A 40 -9.32 6.53 -6.46
CA GLU A 40 -8.03 5.88 -6.22
C GLU A 40 -7.10 6.76 -5.39
N PHE A 41 -6.55 6.16 -4.34
CA PHE A 41 -5.51 6.74 -3.51
C PHE A 41 -4.24 5.90 -3.60
N ALA A 42 -3.09 6.55 -3.50
CA ALA A 42 -1.79 5.93 -3.37
C ALA A 42 -1.21 6.29 -2.01
N LEU A 43 -0.67 5.29 -1.31
CA LEU A 43 0.14 5.48 -0.12
C LEU A 43 1.54 4.99 -0.42
N ILE A 44 2.50 5.91 -0.35
CA ILE A 44 3.91 5.65 -0.62
C ILE A 44 4.66 5.79 0.70
N GLY A 45 5.09 4.66 1.25
CA GLY A 45 5.80 4.61 2.54
C GLY A 45 7.27 4.27 2.34
N PRO A 46 8.21 4.90 3.06
CA PRO A 46 9.63 4.58 2.96
C PRO A 46 9.98 3.32 3.77
N CYS A 47 10.89 2.51 3.22
CA CYS A 47 11.62 1.46 3.94
C CYS A 47 10.72 0.56 4.82
N THR A 48 9.58 0.15 4.28
CA THR A 48 8.66 -0.78 4.94
C THR A 48 8.82 -2.15 4.30
N ASP A 49 9.08 -3.15 5.13
CA ASP A 49 9.11 -4.55 4.71
C ASP A 49 7.70 -5.05 4.33
N PRO A 50 7.58 -6.19 3.63
CA PRO A 50 6.27 -6.70 3.20
C PRO A 50 5.26 -6.87 4.35
N THR A 51 5.73 -7.31 5.53
CA THR A 51 4.84 -7.55 6.68
C THR A 51 4.33 -6.24 7.27
N GLY A 52 5.20 -5.23 7.39
CA GLY A 52 4.82 -3.87 7.77
C GLY A 52 3.83 -3.24 6.80
N ALA A 53 4.05 -3.41 5.48
CA ALA A 53 3.18 -2.87 4.44
C ALA A 53 1.78 -3.49 4.50
N ILE A 54 1.71 -4.81 4.68
CA ILE A 54 0.44 -5.54 4.86
C ILE A 54 -0.25 -5.09 6.15
N HIS A 55 0.49 -4.92 7.25
CA HIS A 55 -0.08 -4.47 8.52
C HIS A 55 -0.70 -3.07 8.40
N VAL A 56 0.00 -2.11 7.80
CA VAL A 56 -0.53 -0.77 7.54
C VAL A 56 -1.79 -0.82 6.69
N ALA A 57 -1.79 -1.62 5.61
CA ALA A 57 -2.97 -1.80 4.76
C ALA A 57 -4.17 -2.40 5.53
N GLN A 58 -3.92 -3.37 6.42
CA GLN A 58 -4.95 -3.97 7.28
C GLN A 58 -5.53 -2.95 8.27
N VAL A 59 -4.67 -2.15 8.91
CA VAL A 59 -5.08 -1.11 9.85
C VAL A 59 -5.96 -0.08 9.15
N ILE A 60 -5.54 0.43 8.00
CA ILE A 60 -6.31 1.41 7.22
C ILE A 60 -7.68 0.85 6.83
N ARG A 61 -7.72 -0.40 6.33
CA ARG A 61 -8.99 -1.07 6.00
C ARG A 61 -9.92 -1.15 7.21
N SER A 62 -9.39 -1.60 8.35
CA SER A 62 -10.15 -1.77 9.58
C SER A 62 -10.71 -0.43 10.07
N GLN A 63 -9.88 0.63 10.07
CA GLN A 63 -10.30 1.97 10.49
C GLN A 63 -11.42 2.52 9.60
N VAL A 64 -11.30 2.43 8.27
CA VAL A 64 -12.37 2.92 7.37
C VAL A 64 -13.66 2.12 7.52
N ARG A 65 -13.55 0.80 7.68
CA ARG A 65 -14.73 -0.04 7.96
C ARG A 65 -15.40 0.35 9.27
N ASN A 66 -14.62 0.63 10.32
CA ASN A 66 -15.12 1.02 11.63
C ASN A 66 -15.74 2.43 11.66
N CYS A 67 -15.41 3.30 10.70
CA CYS A 67 -16.09 4.58 10.55
C CYS A 67 -17.56 4.42 10.15
N ALA A 68 -18.00 3.24 9.68
CA ALA A 68 -19.38 2.92 9.34
C ALA A 68 -20.04 3.99 8.44
N ILE A 69 -19.26 4.56 7.50
CA ILE A 69 -19.73 5.62 6.62
C ILE A 69 -20.75 5.03 5.66
N ALA A 70 -22.01 5.48 5.74
CA ALA A 70 -23.08 4.98 4.90
C ALA A 70 -22.80 5.26 3.41
N HIS A 71 -22.87 4.23 2.58
CA HIS A 71 -22.63 4.29 1.14
C HIS A 71 -23.94 4.07 0.37
N ARG A 72 -24.90 4.98 0.60
CA ARG A 72 -26.31 4.86 0.15
C ARG A 72 -26.48 4.67 -1.35
N SER A 73 -25.53 5.16 -2.15
CA SER A 73 -25.56 5.10 -3.61
C SER A 73 -24.87 3.86 -4.18
N SER A 74 -24.39 2.93 -3.34
CA SER A 74 -23.61 1.78 -3.79
C SER A 74 -24.43 0.52 -3.93
N PRO A 75 -24.31 -0.19 -5.07
CA PRO A 75 -24.91 -1.51 -5.23
C PRO A 75 -24.11 -2.63 -4.54
N VAL A 76 -22.96 -2.32 -3.93
CA VAL A 76 -21.99 -3.33 -3.46
C VAL A 76 -22.03 -3.53 -1.95
N SER A 77 -22.18 -2.44 -1.19
CA SER A 77 -22.15 -2.47 0.27
C SER A 77 -22.90 -1.26 0.82
N GLN A 78 -23.58 -1.45 1.95
CA GLN A 78 -24.25 -0.36 2.68
C GLN A 78 -23.27 0.63 3.31
N TYR A 79 -22.00 0.24 3.46
CA TYR A 79 -20.93 1.05 4.03
C TYR A 79 -19.76 1.21 3.06
N VAL A 80 -19.02 2.31 3.21
CA VAL A 80 -17.78 2.55 2.47
C VAL A 80 -16.74 1.52 2.90
N THR A 81 -16.18 0.80 1.93
CA THR A 81 -15.13 -0.20 2.14
C THR A 81 -13.96 0.06 1.21
N LEU A 82 -12.81 -0.54 1.55
CA LEU A 82 -11.56 -0.37 0.81
C LEU A 82 -11.11 -1.69 0.20
N SER A 83 -10.84 -1.66 -1.10
CA SER A 83 -9.99 -2.67 -1.76
C SER A 83 -8.56 -2.16 -1.84
N LEU A 84 -7.60 -2.97 -1.41
CA LEU A 84 -6.20 -2.59 -1.31
C LEU A 84 -5.32 -3.47 -2.19
N GLY A 85 -4.45 -2.84 -2.97
CA GLY A 85 -3.34 -3.50 -3.64
C GLY A 85 -2.05 -3.10 -2.96
N VAL A 86 -1.33 -4.07 -2.38
CA VAL A 86 -0.06 -3.84 -1.69
C VAL A 86 1.08 -4.40 -2.54
N ALA A 87 2.10 -3.61 -2.78
CA ALA A 87 3.33 -4.07 -3.41
C ALA A 87 4.55 -3.44 -2.74
N THR A 88 5.59 -4.25 -2.64
CA THR A 88 6.90 -3.82 -2.16
C THR A 88 7.97 -4.22 -3.15
N ILE A 89 9.03 -3.44 -3.26
CA ILE A 89 10.16 -3.76 -4.15
C ILE A 89 11.49 -3.55 -3.43
N LYS A 90 12.46 -4.41 -3.70
CA LYS A 90 13.86 -4.15 -3.37
C LYS A 90 14.51 -3.52 -4.60
N PRO A 91 14.84 -2.22 -4.59
CA PRO A 91 15.34 -1.54 -5.78
C PRO A 91 16.71 -2.09 -6.20
N THR A 92 16.82 -2.43 -7.47
CA THR A 92 18.04 -2.80 -8.21
C THR A 92 18.32 -1.76 -9.31
N SER A 93 19.45 -1.87 -10.00
CA SER A 93 19.79 -1.01 -11.14
C SER A 93 18.74 -1.04 -12.26
N ASP A 94 18.00 -2.14 -12.39
CA ASP A 94 16.95 -2.34 -13.40
C ASP A 94 15.55 -1.99 -12.89
N THR A 95 15.44 -1.46 -11.67
CA THR A 95 14.15 -1.14 -11.06
C THR A 95 13.66 0.22 -11.49
N GLU A 96 12.51 0.25 -12.17
CA GLU A 96 11.82 1.49 -12.51
C GLU A 96 10.56 1.70 -11.66
N PRO A 97 10.24 2.95 -11.26
CA PRO A 97 9.03 3.27 -10.51
C PRO A 97 7.71 2.70 -11.07
N PRO A 98 7.48 2.66 -12.41
CA PRO A 98 6.27 2.08 -12.99
C PRO A 98 6.06 0.61 -12.65
N MET A 99 7.13 -0.17 -12.43
CA MET A 99 7.03 -1.60 -12.10
C MET A 99 6.29 -1.81 -10.77
N LEU A 100 6.61 -0.96 -9.79
CA LEU A 100 6.03 -1.02 -8.45
C LEU A 100 4.55 -0.60 -8.45
N ILE A 101 4.21 0.42 -9.24
CA ILE A 101 2.82 0.84 -9.46
C ILE A 101 2.04 -0.28 -10.15
N ALA A 102 2.58 -0.89 -11.21
CA ALA A 102 1.92 -1.98 -11.93
C ALA A 102 1.68 -3.21 -11.04
N ALA A 103 2.61 -3.52 -10.13
CA ALA A 103 2.41 -4.61 -9.17
C ALA A 103 1.29 -4.32 -8.17
N ALA A 104 1.22 -3.09 -7.65
CA ALA A 104 0.13 -2.65 -6.77
C ALA A 104 -1.22 -2.66 -7.50
N ASP A 105 -1.25 -2.26 -8.77
CA ASP A 105 -2.46 -2.28 -9.61
C ASP A 105 -2.98 -3.70 -9.83
N ARG A 106 -2.06 -4.64 -10.10
CA ARG A 106 -2.42 -6.05 -10.24
C ARG A 106 -3.00 -6.63 -8.95
N ALA A 107 -2.41 -6.30 -7.80
CA ALA A 107 -2.95 -6.70 -6.50
C ALA A 107 -4.34 -6.07 -6.26
N LEU A 108 -4.50 -4.79 -6.56
CA LEU A 108 -5.77 -4.08 -6.40
C LEU A 108 -6.86 -4.68 -7.31
N TYR A 109 -6.50 -5.04 -8.54
CA TYR A 109 -7.40 -5.72 -9.46
C TYR A 109 -7.86 -7.06 -8.90
N GLN A 110 -6.94 -7.87 -8.36
CA GLN A 110 -7.29 -9.13 -7.68
C GLN A 110 -8.22 -8.89 -6.49
N ALA A 111 -7.95 -7.88 -5.66
CA ALA A 111 -8.83 -7.53 -4.56
C ALA A 111 -10.25 -7.18 -5.03
N LYS A 112 -10.38 -6.42 -6.13
CA LYS A 112 -11.67 -6.09 -6.73
C LYS A 112 -12.37 -7.33 -7.32
N ALA A 113 -11.63 -8.16 -8.06
CA ALA A 113 -12.15 -9.36 -8.71
C ALA A 113 -12.61 -10.43 -7.73
N SER A 114 -11.92 -10.60 -6.59
CA SER A 114 -12.29 -11.59 -5.57
C SER A 114 -13.43 -11.15 -4.66
N GLY A 115 -14.17 -10.07 -4.98
CA GLY A 115 -15.34 -9.64 -4.21
C GLY A 115 -15.12 -8.39 -3.34
N ARG A 116 -14.06 -7.60 -3.62
CA ARG A 116 -13.78 -6.30 -2.98
C ARG A 116 -13.58 -6.41 -1.45
N ASP A 117 -13.40 -5.26 -0.80
CA ASP A 117 -13.24 -5.12 0.66
C ASP A 117 -12.21 -6.10 1.23
N ARG A 118 -11.03 -6.12 0.62
CA ARG A 118 -9.91 -6.99 0.97
C ARG A 118 -8.62 -6.40 0.45
N LEU A 119 -7.52 -6.97 0.91
CA LEU A 119 -6.20 -6.66 0.40
C LEU A 119 -5.62 -7.87 -0.32
N PHE A 120 -4.84 -7.60 -1.36
CA PHE A 120 -3.90 -8.56 -1.93
C PHE A 120 -2.50 -7.97 -1.85
N PHE A 121 -1.53 -8.84 -1.61
CA PHE A 121 -0.12 -8.50 -1.68
C PHE A 121 0.48 -9.13 -2.94
N ASN A 122 1.22 -8.34 -3.70
CA ASN A 122 1.94 -8.81 -4.87
C ASN A 122 3.44 -8.86 -4.59
N ASP A 123 3.96 -10.08 -4.55
CA ASP A 123 5.37 -10.40 -4.25
C ASP A 123 6.25 -10.50 -5.51
N SER A 124 5.69 -10.25 -6.70
CA SER A 124 6.38 -10.48 -7.98
C SER A 124 7.66 -9.66 -8.16
N LEU A 125 7.86 -8.61 -7.35
CA LEU A 125 9.01 -7.72 -7.42
C LEU A 125 10.12 -8.05 -6.41
N ILE A 126 9.87 -8.94 -5.44
CA ILE A 126 10.90 -9.40 -4.50
C ILE A 126 11.66 -10.58 -5.09
N ALA A 127 10.97 -11.45 -5.85
CA ALA A 127 11.55 -12.66 -6.45
C ALA A 127 12.55 -12.42 -7.60
N ASN A 128 12.53 -11.25 -8.23
CA ASN A 128 13.43 -10.92 -9.36
C ASN A 128 14.82 -10.43 -8.93
N CYS A 129 15.11 -10.38 -7.62
CA CYS A 129 16.47 -10.16 -7.13
C CYS A 129 17.28 -11.45 -7.29
N LYS A 130 17.74 -11.75 -8.52
CA LYS A 130 18.83 -12.70 -8.70
C LYS A 130 20.08 -12.11 -8.02
N LEU A 131 20.60 -12.83 -7.01
CA LEU A 131 21.92 -12.60 -6.42
C LEU A 131 23.00 -12.71 -7.49
#